data_AF-A0AAW8KGZ8-F1
#
_entry.id   AF-A0AAW8KGZ8-F1
#
_cell.length_a   1.000
_cell.length_b   1.000
_cell.length_c   1.000
_cell.angle_alpha   90.00
_cell.angle_beta   90.00
_cell.angle_gamma   90.00
#
_symmetry.space_group_name_H-M   'P 1'
#
loop_
_entity.id
_entity.type
_entity.pdbx_description
1 polymer ?
#
loop_
_entity_poly.entity_id
_entity_poly.type
_entity_poly.pdbx_seq_one_letter_code
_entity_poly.pdbx_strand_id
1 'polypeptide(L)' 'NLLALLYTLEDGIFATTEEDYEGDILGLSTIYKVSISASDIKVYVMGRNIDESTEKSMDNEFELTANLLDYSF' A
#
# COMPACT_ATOMS: atom_id res chain seq x y z
N ASN A 1 -1.32 -16.96 -4.33
CA ASN A 1 -0.65 -15.64 -4.48
C ASN A 1 -1.52 -14.47 -4.04
N LEU A 2 -2.83 -14.41 -4.34
CA LEU A 2 -3.67 -13.29 -3.85
C LEU A 2 -3.65 -13.09 -2.33
N LEU A 3 -3.80 -14.17 -1.55
CA LEU A 3 -3.73 -14.07 -0.09
C LEU A 3 -2.37 -13.52 0.38
N ALA A 4 -1.27 -13.93 -0.27
CA ALA A 4 0.05 -13.40 0.04
C ALA A 4 0.12 -11.89 -0.25
N LEU A 5 -0.39 -11.44 -1.41
CA LEU A 5 -0.47 -10.01 -1.74
C LEU A 5 -1.25 -9.22 -0.68
N LEU A 6 -2.41 -9.71 -0.26
CA LEU A 6 -3.24 -9.04 0.75
C LEU A 6 -2.60 -9.01 2.15
N TYR A 7 -1.75 -9.98 2.48
CA TYR A 7 -1.04 -10.00 3.77
C TYR A 7 0.28 -9.20 3.75
N THR A 8 0.86 -8.98 2.57
CA THR A 8 2.12 -8.25 2.43
C THR A 8 1.91 -6.75 2.16
N LEU A 9 0.82 -6.37 1.48
CA LEU A 9 0.50 -4.96 1.28
C LEU A 9 0.25 -4.27 2.62
N GLU A 10 0.91 -3.15 2.86
CA GLU A 10 0.61 -2.31 4.02
C GLU A 10 -0.82 -1.75 3.93
N ASP A 11 -1.54 -1.87 5.04
CA ASP A 11 -2.89 -1.36 5.25
C ASP A 11 -2.94 -0.65 6.61
N GLY A 12 -3.08 0.67 6.59
CA GLY A 12 -3.06 1.50 7.79
C GLY A 12 -2.03 2.63 7.76
N ILE A 13 -1.48 2.98 8.92
CA ILE A 13 -0.50 4.06 9.06
C ILE A 13 0.82 3.59 8.44
N PHE A 14 1.22 4.26 7.36
CA PHE A 14 2.51 4.05 6.68
C PHE A 14 3.63 4.74 7.45
N ALA A 15 3.44 6.03 7.77
CA ALA A 15 4.44 6.83 8.48
C ALA A 15 3.77 7.90 9.35
N THR A 16 4.45 8.26 10.44
CA THR A 16 4.12 9.42 11.27
C THR A 16 5.34 10.34 11.42
N THR A 17 5.14 11.54 11.95
CA THR A 17 6.23 12.47 12.24
C THR A 17 7.21 11.97 13.30
N GLU A 18 6.81 10.98 14.11
CA GLU A 18 7.60 10.39 15.19
C GLU A 18 7.80 8.88 14.96
N GLU A 19 8.94 8.33 15.38
CA GLU A 19 9.28 6.92 15.11
C GLU A 19 8.45 5.92 15.94
N ASP A 20 7.81 6.38 17.01
CA ASP A 20 6.97 5.56 17.90
C ASP A 20 5.49 5.51 17.48
N TYR A 21 5.14 6.11 16.35
CA TYR A 21 3.78 6.23 15.84
C TYR A 21 2.83 7.07 16.73
N GLU A 22 3.35 7.88 17.66
CA GLU A 22 2.54 8.83 18.46
C GLU A 22 2.36 10.20 17.79
N GLY A 23 3.13 10.48 16.72
CA GLY A 23 3.09 11.72 15.97
C GLY A 23 1.94 11.88 14.99
N ASP A 24 1.94 12.98 14.23
CA ASP A 24 0.95 13.23 13.18
C ASP A 24 1.15 12.26 12.02
N ILE A 25 0.04 11.76 11.46
CA ILE A 25 0.07 10.83 10.32
C ILE A 25 0.61 11.56 9.08
N LEU A 26 1.73 11.08 8.56
CA LEU A 26 2.33 11.56 7.30
C LEU A 26 1.75 10.82 6.10
N GLY A 27 1.53 9.51 6.25
CA GLY A 27 1.08 8.62 5.20
C GLY A 27 0.16 7.54 5.74
N LEU A 28 -0.88 7.22 4.99
CA LEU A 28 -1.81 6.13 5.29
C LEU A 28 -2.23 5.44 4.00
N SER A 29 -2.20 4.12 4.00
CA SER A 29 -2.72 3.28 2.94
C SER A 29 -4.01 2.61 3.37
N THR A 30 -4.91 2.34 2.42
CA THR A 30 -6.07 1.50 2.68
C THR A 30 -6.42 0.63 1.50
N ILE A 31 -6.50 -0.69 1.72
CA ILE A 31 -7.07 -1.61 0.73
C ILE A 31 -8.60 -1.45 0.74
N TYR A 32 -9.14 -0.64 -0.17
CA TYR A 32 -10.56 -0.30 -0.15
C TYR A 32 -11.41 -1.19 -1.08
N LYS A 33 -10.79 -1.93 -1.99
CA LYS A 33 -11.50 -2.85 -2.90
C LYS A 33 -10.61 -3.97 -3.41
N VAL A 34 -11.16 -5.17 -3.46
CA VAL A 34 -10.64 -6.30 -4.23
C VAL A 34 -11.67 -6.67 -5.29
N SER A 35 -11.26 -6.74 -6.55
CA SER A 35 -12.11 -7.12 -7.67
C SER A 35 -11.57 -8.39 -8.32
N ILE A 36 -12.41 -9.42 -8.39
CA ILE A 36 -12.08 -10.70 -9.03
C ILE A 36 -12.98 -10.84 -10.25
N SER A 37 -12.36 -11.10 -11.40
CA SER A 37 -13.02 -11.40 -12.67
C SER A 37 -12.54 -12.74 -13.21
N ALA A 38 -13.11 -13.22 -14.32
CA ALA A 38 -12.81 -14.53 -14.87
C ALA A 38 -11.32 -14.73 -15.24
N SER A 39 -10.58 -13.65 -15.50
CA SER A 39 -9.18 -13.71 -15.94
C SER A 39 -8.22 -12.84 -15.11
N ASP A 40 -8.72 -11.98 -14.22
CA ASP A 40 -7.92 -10.99 -13.51
C ASP A 40 -8.35 -10.82 -12.06
N ILE A 41 -7.37 -10.56 -11.20
CA ILE A 41 -7.56 -10.11 -9.83
C ILE A 41 -6.92 -8.72 -9.70
N LYS A 42 -7.71 -7.74 -9.24
CA LYS A 42 -7.26 -6.36 -9.03
C LYS A 42 -7.44 -5.98 -7.57
N VAL A 43 -6.37 -5.54 -6.94
CA VAL A 43 -6.39 -4.94 -5.60
C VAL A 43 -6.27 -3.44 -5.77
N TYR A 44 -7.17 -2.69 -5.13
CA TYR A 44 -7.17 -1.23 -5.19
C TYR A 44 -6.75 -0.70 -3.83
N VAL A 45 -5.64 0.02 -3.81
CA VAL A 45 -5.09 0.67 -2.63
C VAL A 45 -5.31 2.17 -2.76
N MET A 46 -5.76 2.82 -1.69
CA MET A 46 -5.86 4.27 -1.60
C MET A 46 -4.76 4.76 -0.67
N GLY A 47 -3.78 5.47 -1.22
CA GLY A 47 -2.80 6.23 -0.44
C GLY A 47 -3.34 7.61 -0.07
N ARG A 48 -3.04 8.07 1.14
CA ARG A 48 -3.23 9.45 1.60
C ARG A 48 -1.92 9.90 2.21
N ASN A 49 -1.44 11.07 1.82
CA ASN A 49 -0.19 11.63 2.31
C ASN A 49 -0.34 13.14 2.50
N ILE A 50 0.59 13.73 3.24
CA ILE A 50 0.67 15.19 3.42
C ILE A 50 1.85 15.83 2.67
N ASP A 51 2.72 15.01 2.07
CA ASP A 51 3.91 15.45 1.34
C ASP A 51 4.33 14.47 0.22
N GLU A 52 5.01 15.00 -0.80
CA GLU A 52 5.44 14.25 -1.98
C GLU A 52 6.52 13.19 -1.69
N SER A 53 7.30 13.35 -0.62
CA SER A 53 8.33 12.35 -0.28
C SER A 53 7.72 11.09 0.31
N THR A 54 6.69 11.23 1.13
CA THR A 54 5.89 10.14 1.66
C THR A 54 5.13 9.44 0.53
N GLU A 55 4.51 10.19 -0.39
CA GLU A 55 3.85 9.63 -1.59
C GLU A 55 4.79 8.72 -2.39
N LYS A 56 5.99 9.21 -2.75
CA LYS A 56 6.98 8.42 -3.50
C LYS A 56 7.45 7.18 -2.74
N SER A 57 7.56 7.28 -1.42
CA SER A 57 7.97 6.15 -0.59
C SER A 57 6.90 5.06 -0.58
N MET A 58 5.63 5.45 -0.45
CA MET A 58 4.48 4.55 -0.53
C MET A 58 4.40 3.86 -1.90
N ASP A 59 4.50 4.63 -3.00
CA ASP A 59 4.46 4.08 -4.36
C ASP A 59 5.57 3.05 -4.60
N ASN A 60 6.80 3.37 -4.18
CA ASN A 60 7.94 2.46 -4.28
C ASN A 60 7.70 1.15 -3.50
N GLU A 61 7.10 1.24 -2.30
CA GLU A 61 6.82 0.06 -1.47
C GLU A 61 5.74 -0.83 -2.09
N PHE A 62 4.68 -0.24 -2.65
CA PHE A 62 3.65 -1.00 -3.36
C PHE A 62 4.20 -1.63 -4.64
N GLU A 63 5.02 -0.92 -5.41
CA GLU A 63 5.67 -1.45 -6.60
C GLU A 63 6.63 -2.61 -6.26
N LEU A 64 7.44 -2.48 -5.21
CA LEU A 64 8.32 -3.55 -4.72
C LEU A 64 7.52 -4.77 -4.27
N THR A 65 6.43 -4.57 -3.53
CA THR A 65 5.54 -5.66 -3.07
C THR A 65 4.87 -6.37 -4.24
N ALA A 66 4.39 -5.62 -5.22
CA ALA A 66 3.80 -6.18 -6.44
C ALA A 66 4.83 -7.01 -7.21
N ASN A 67 6.02 -6.44 -7.45
CA ASN A 67 7.10 -7.11 -8.18
C ASN A 67 7.61 -8.38 -7.46
N LEU A 68 7.72 -8.37 -6.12
CA LEU A 68 8.13 -9.53 -5.34
C LEU A 68 7.17 -10.73 -5.50
N LEU A 69 5.90 -10.45 -5.79
CA LEU A 69 4.82 -11.44 -5.85
C LEU A 69 4.36 -11.73 -7.29
N ASP A 70 5.13 -11.27 -8.30
CA ASP A 70 4.82 -11.37 -9.74
C ASP A 70 3.48 -10.70 -10.13
N TYR A 71 3.13 -9.57 -9.50
CA TYR A 71 2.00 -8.70 -9.87
C TYR A 71 2.49 -7.44 -10.58
N SER A 72 1.63 -6.85 -11.43
CA SER A 72 1.84 -5.53 -12.02
C SER A 72 1.27 -4.43 -11.11
N PHE A 73 2.03 -3.36 -10.91
CA PHE A 73 1.58 -2.12 -10.27
C PHE A 73 0.94 -1.17 -11.31
#